data_AF-A0AAD7BFG7-F1
#
_entry.id   AF-A0AAD7BFG7-F1
#
_cell.length_a   1.000
_cell.length_b   1.000
_cell.length_c   1.000
_cell.angle_alpha   90.00
_cell.angle_beta   90.00
_cell.angle_gamma   90.00
#
_symmetry.space_group_name_H-M   'P 1'
#
loop_
_entity.id
_entity.type
_entity.pdbx_description
1 polymer ?
#
loop_
_entity_poly.entity_id
_entity_poly.type
_entity_poly.pdbx_seq_one_letter_code
_entity_poly.pdbx_strand_id
1 'polypeptide(L)'
;MPTFHDLPPELVLEVVPHLPLKALIAAEGVCRQWKAFVSIADIYPPRRALLSLYKKIVHDPLFHDLGTRPWLWENLRPFDRQAYLDHILAQHDYIPEDFRLWILEWPEKDVIACAWPGLPAVYCWEDADDVERVAGYNHLGCIEPQV
;
A
#
# COMPACT_ATOMS: atom_id res chain seq x y z
N MET A 1 -13.03 -6.93 32.07
CA MET A 1 -13.52 -6.52 30.74
C MET A 1 -13.15 -7.62 29.77
N PRO A 2 -14.08 -8.11 28.93
CA PRO A 2 -13.74 -9.06 27.89
C PRO A 2 -12.80 -8.39 26.88
N THR A 3 -11.78 -9.13 26.48
CA THR A 3 -10.80 -8.81 25.45
C THR A 3 -11.17 -9.50 24.15
N PHE A 4 -10.52 -9.13 23.05
CA PHE A 4 -10.73 -9.79 21.75
C PHE A 4 -10.34 -11.28 21.78
N HIS A 5 -9.51 -11.71 22.74
CA HIS A 5 -9.16 -13.12 22.96
C HIS A 5 -10.31 -13.94 23.56
N ASP A 6 -11.35 -13.27 24.07
CA ASP A 6 -12.55 -13.93 24.61
C ASP A 6 -13.61 -14.19 23.53
N LEU A 7 -13.37 -13.77 22.29
CA LEU A 7 -14.23 -14.08 21.15
C LEU A 7 -13.97 -15.50 20.64
N PRO A 8 -15.02 -16.24 20.25
CA PRO A 8 -14.88 -17.48 19.49
C PRO A 8 -14.03 -17.24 18.21
N PRO A 9 -13.10 -18.16 17.88
CA PRO A 9 -12.27 -18.07 16.67
C PRO A 9 -13.05 -17.85 15.38
N GLU A 10 -14.26 -18.41 15.30
CA GLU A 10 -15.17 -18.28 14.16
C GLU A 10 -15.57 -16.82 13.94
N LEU A 11 -15.90 -16.09 15.01
CA LEU A 11 -16.23 -14.67 14.91
C LEU A 11 -15.02 -13.83 14.48
N VAL A 12 -13.83 -14.21 14.91
CA VAL A 12 -12.60 -13.55 14.47
C VAL A 12 -12.39 -13.77 12.96
N LEU A 13 -12.62 -14.99 12.48
CA LEU A 13 -12.48 -15.34 11.06
C LEU A 13 -13.53 -14.66 10.17
N GLU A 14 -14.70 -14.32 10.69
CA GLU A 14 -15.68 -13.49 9.99
C GLU A 14 -15.25 -12.02 9.92
N VAL A 15 -14.57 -11.51 10.96
CA VAL A 15 -14.13 -10.09 11.01
C VAL A 15 -12.90 -9.83 10.14
N VAL A 16 -11.92 -10.74 10.14
CA VAL A 16 -10.62 -10.54 9.47
C VAL A 16 -10.74 -10.18 7.97
N PRO A 17 -11.58 -10.83 7.15
CA PRO A 17 -11.75 -10.50 5.73
C PRO A 17 -12.17 -9.04 5.45
N HIS A 18 -12.85 -8.41 6.41
CA HIS A 18 -13.34 -7.04 6.31
C HIS A 18 -12.33 -5.99 6.76
N LEU A 19 -11.18 -6.42 7.32
CA LEU A 19 -10.14 -5.49 7.72
C LEU A 19 -9.46 -4.88 6.47
N PRO A 20 -9.18 -3.56 6.48
CA PRO A 20 -8.38 -2.94 5.43
C PRO A 20 -6.92 -3.44 5.49
N LEU A 21 -6.19 -3.31 4.39
CA LEU A 21 -4.82 -3.80 4.26
C LEU A 21 -3.90 -3.42 5.43
N LYS A 22 -3.90 -2.15 5.86
CA LYS A 22 -3.09 -1.68 7.00
C LYS A 22 -3.43 -2.41 8.30
N ALA A 23 -4.70 -2.71 8.53
CA ALA A 23 -5.14 -3.46 9.71
C ALA A 23 -4.77 -4.95 9.59
N LEU A 24 -4.80 -5.53 8.39
CA LEU A 24 -4.31 -6.89 8.16
C LEU A 24 -2.80 -7.00 8.41
N ILE A 25 -2.01 -6.05 7.91
CA ILE A 25 -0.56 -5.96 8.17
C ILE A 25 -0.30 -5.88 9.67
N ALA A 26 -1.01 -4.98 10.37
CA ALA A 26 -0.85 -4.83 11.82
C ALA A 26 -1.26 -6.10 12.58
N ALA A 27 -2.36 -6.74 12.19
CA ALA A 27 -2.86 -7.97 12.80
C ALA A 27 -1.82 -9.09 12.77
N GLU A 28 -1.09 -9.26 11.67
CA GLU A 28 -0.03 -10.27 11.59
C GLU A 28 1.15 -10.03 12.53
N GLY A 29 1.35 -8.78 12.96
CA GLY A 29 2.36 -8.38 13.93
C GLY A 29 1.96 -8.56 15.39
N VAL A 30 0.67 -8.80 15.70
CA VAL A 30 0.17 -8.85 17.09
C VAL A 30 0.68 -10.09 17.83
N CYS A 31 0.34 -11.28 17.34
CA CYS A 31 0.81 -12.55 17.90
C CYS A 31 0.65 -13.70 16.88
N ARG A 32 1.17 -14.88 17.22
CA ARG A 32 1.08 -16.08 16.35
C ARG A 32 -0.36 -16.46 16.00
N GLN A 33 -1.30 -16.23 16.92
CA GLN A 33 -2.72 -16.55 16.71
C GLN A 33 -3.35 -15.63 15.66
N TRP A 34 -3.13 -14.32 15.76
CA TRP A 34 -3.62 -13.35 14.78
C TRP A 34 -3.01 -13.58 13.39
N LYS A 35 -1.71 -13.88 13.33
CA LYS A 35 -1.05 -14.27 12.08
C LYS A 35 -1.70 -15.51 11.45
N ALA A 36 -2.06 -16.51 12.27
CA ALA A 36 -2.78 -17.68 11.79
C ALA A 36 -4.17 -17.34 11.26
N PHE A 37 -4.93 -16.48 11.95
CA PHE A 37 -6.25 -16.03 11.49
C PHE A 37 -6.17 -15.31 10.13
N VAL A 38 -5.23 -14.36 9.97
CA VAL A 38 -5.03 -13.67 8.68
C VAL A 38 -4.65 -14.66 7.57
N SER A 39 -3.88 -15.70 7.90
CA SER A 39 -3.48 -16.72 6.94
C SER A 39 -4.66 -17.54 6.40
N ILE A 40 -5.62 -17.91 7.25
CA ILE A 40 -6.71 -18.84 6.90
C ILE A 40 -8.05 -18.16 6.59
N ALA A 41 -8.24 -16.90 6.99
CA ALA A 41 -9.47 -16.15 6.72
C ALA A 41 -9.71 -15.99 5.21
N ASP A 42 -10.97 -15.89 4.79
CA ASP A 42 -11.35 -15.73 3.37
C ASP A 42 -11.21 -14.27 2.89
N ILE A 43 -9.98 -13.77 2.90
CA ILE A 43 -9.66 -12.40 2.45
C ILE A 43 -9.84 -12.28 0.94
N TYR A 44 -10.58 -11.24 0.54
CA TYR A 44 -10.80 -10.84 -0.85
C TYR A 44 -9.49 -10.90 -1.69
N PRO A 45 -9.47 -11.57 -2.86
CA PRO A 45 -8.21 -11.93 -3.53
C PRO A 45 -7.26 -10.75 -3.84
N PRO A 46 -7.73 -9.59 -4.33
CA PRO A 46 -6.87 -8.42 -4.53
C PRO A 46 -6.19 -7.93 -3.26
N ARG A 47 -6.92 -7.85 -2.14
CA ARG A 47 -6.36 -7.45 -0.84
C ARG A 47 -5.33 -8.48 -0.34
N ARG A 48 -5.58 -9.76 -0.57
CA ARG A 48 -4.59 -10.83 -0.28
C ARG A 48 -3.34 -10.66 -1.12
N ALA A 49 -3.46 -10.35 -2.41
CA ALA A 49 -2.32 -10.10 -3.29
C ALA A 49 -1.48 -8.93 -2.79
N LEU A 50 -2.11 -7.82 -2.38
CA LEU A 50 -1.42 -6.67 -1.78
C LEU A 50 -0.72 -7.03 -0.47
N LEU A 51 -1.37 -7.81 0.41
CA LEU A 51 -0.75 -8.28 1.65
C LEU A 51 0.47 -9.17 1.38
N SER A 52 0.36 -10.09 0.41
CA SER A 52 1.47 -10.93 -0.03
C SER A 52 2.60 -10.11 -0.64
N LEU A 53 2.28 -9.08 -1.41
CA LEU A 53 3.25 -8.15 -1.98
C LEU A 53 4.00 -7.41 -0.86
N TYR A 54 3.27 -6.82 0.09
CA TYR A 54 3.86 -6.12 1.25
C TYR A 54 4.87 -6.99 2.00
N LYS A 55 4.50 -8.25 2.31
CA LYS A 55 5.39 -9.22 2.96
C LYS A 55 6.66 -9.50 2.18
N LYS A 56 6.57 -9.60 0.85
CA LYS A 56 7.75 -9.85 0.01
C LYS A 56 8.71 -8.66 0.07
N ILE A 57 8.16 -7.46 -0.04
CA ILE A 57 8.95 -6.22 -0.11
C ILE A 57 9.61 -5.88 1.22
N VAL A 58 8.89 -5.97 2.34
CA VAL A 58 9.45 -5.59 3.65
C VAL A 58 10.65 -6.46 4.06
N HIS A 59 10.80 -7.64 3.45
CA HIS A 59 11.93 -8.54 3.65
C HIS A 59 12.99 -8.44 2.54
N ASP A 60 12.76 -7.66 1.50
CA ASP A 60 13.73 -7.44 0.43
C ASP A 60 14.80 -6.44 0.90
N PRO A 61 16.11 -6.77 0.84
CA PRO A 61 17.17 -5.83 1.16
C PRO A 61 17.07 -4.53 0.38
N LEU A 62 16.66 -4.59 -0.89
CA LEU A 62 16.49 -3.42 -1.74
C LEU A 62 15.44 -2.45 -1.19
N PHE A 63 14.44 -2.92 -0.45
CA PHE A 63 13.46 -2.03 0.16
C PHE A 63 14.04 -1.15 1.27
N HIS A 64 15.08 -1.63 1.95
CA HIS A 64 15.76 -0.90 3.03
C HIS A 64 17.01 -0.16 2.51
N ASP A 65 17.72 -0.75 1.56
CA ASP A 65 19.06 -0.33 1.13
C ASP A 65 19.04 0.69 -0.02
N LEU A 66 17.96 0.79 -0.81
CA LEU A 66 17.93 1.61 -2.03
C LEU A 66 17.93 3.13 -1.83
N GLY A 67 18.14 3.68 -0.63
CA GLY A 67 18.24 5.14 -0.42
C GLY A 67 16.99 5.99 -0.79
N THR A 68 15.95 5.37 -1.35
CA THR A 68 14.73 6.02 -1.82
C THR A 68 13.76 6.34 -0.68
N ARG A 69 13.91 5.71 0.50
CA ARG A 69 13.03 5.95 1.66
C ARG A 69 13.15 7.36 2.24
N PRO A 70 14.36 7.91 2.51
CA PRO A 70 14.50 9.31 2.89
C PRO A 70 13.83 10.27 1.91
N TRP A 71 14.10 10.12 0.61
CA TRP A 71 13.51 10.96 -0.42
C TRP A 71 11.98 10.83 -0.45
N LEU A 72 11.45 9.60 -0.39
CA LEU A 72 10.01 9.34 -0.32
C LEU A 72 9.39 10.13 0.84
N TRP A 73 9.96 10.04 2.04
CA TRP A 73 9.42 10.71 3.22
C TRP A 73 9.47 12.24 3.13
N GLU A 74 10.51 12.79 2.51
CA GLU A 74 10.65 14.24 2.28
C GLU A 74 9.68 14.77 1.21
N ASN A 75 9.28 13.92 0.26
CA ASN A 75 8.46 14.31 -0.89
C ASN A 75 7.01 13.86 -0.80
N LEU A 76 6.64 13.08 0.22
CA LEU A 76 5.25 12.71 0.48
C LEU A 76 4.42 13.96 0.81
N ARG A 77 3.39 14.20 0.01
CA ARG A 77 2.43 15.29 0.19
C ARG A 77 1.07 14.74 0.62
N PRO A 78 0.21 15.55 1.26
CA PRO A 78 -1.20 15.23 1.38
C PRO A 78 -1.76 14.84 0.00
N PHE A 79 -2.48 13.72 -0.05
CA PHE A 79 -2.97 13.14 -1.29
C PHE A 79 -4.39 12.63 -1.07
N ASP A 80 -5.35 13.25 -1.76
CA ASP A 80 -6.73 12.77 -1.79
C ASP A 80 -6.84 11.57 -2.74
N ARG A 81 -6.84 10.38 -2.14
CA ARG A 81 -6.94 9.10 -2.82
C ARG A 81 -8.25 8.96 -3.61
N GLN A 82 -9.36 9.48 -3.08
CA GLN A 82 -10.67 9.32 -3.71
C GLN A 82 -10.82 10.28 -4.88
N ALA A 83 -10.42 11.55 -4.69
CA ALA A 83 -10.42 12.53 -5.78
C ALA A 83 -9.56 12.08 -6.98
N TYR A 84 -8.41 11.44 -6.71
CA TYR A 84 -7.58 10.85 -7.76
C TYR A 84 -8.30 9.74 -8.55
N LEU A 85 -8.99 8.83 -7.86
CA LEU A 85 -9.75 7.78 -8.51
C LEU A 85 -10.94 8.33 -9.31
N ASP A 86 -11.64 9.32 -8.75
CA ASP A 86 -12.76 10.00 -9.42
C ASP A 86 -12.29 10.71 -10.70
N HIS A 87 -11.10 11.33 -10.66
CA HIS A 87 -10.47 11.94 -11.82
C HIS A 87 -10.13 10.92 -12.92
N ILE A 88 -9.58 9.75 -12.55
CA ILE A 88 -9.29 8.68 -13.51
C ILE A 88 -10.60 8.13 -14.10
N LEU A 89 -11.64 7.92 -13.30
CA LEU A 89 -12.95 7.48 -13.78
C LEU A 89 -13.62 8.49 -14.71
N ALA A 90 -13.34 9.78 -14.56
CA ALA A 90 -13.83 10.79 -15.50
C ALA A 90 -13.18 10.69 -16.89
N GLN A 91 -11.99 10.08 -16.99
CA GLN A 91 -11.25 9.90 -18.24
C GLN A 91 -11.37 8.48 -18.82
N HIS A 92 -11.71 7.50 -17.99
CA HIS A 92 -11.73 6.09 -18.33
C HIS A 92 -13.01 5.43 -17.79
N ASP A 93 -13.62 4.58 -18.61
CA ASP A 93 -14.89 3.90 -18.27
C ASP A 93 -14.76 2.89 -17.12
N TYR A 94 -13.53 2.51 -16.74
CA TYR A 94 -13.28 1.44 -15.79
C TYR A 94 -11.93 1.58 -15.10
N ILE A 95 -11.90 1.26 -13.80
CA ILE A 95 -10.68 1.10 -13.01
C ILE A 95 -10.61 -0.35 -12.50
N PRO A 96 -9.50 -1.09 -12.75
CA PRO A 96 -9.28 -2.40 -12.14
C PRO A 96 -9.30 -2.33 -10.61
N GLU A 97 -10.03 -3.25 -9.98
CA GLU A 97 -10.22 -3.24 -8.51
C GLU A 97 -8.89 -3.36 -7.74
N ASP A 98 -7.92 -4.12 -8.25
CA ASP A 98 -6.58 -4.24 -7.65
C ASP A 98 -5.87 -2.88 -7.58
N PHE A 99 -5.99 -2.07 -8.64
CA PHE A 99 -5.42 -0.73 -8.70
C PHE A 99 -6.18 0.23 -7.77
N ARG A 100 -7.51 0.14 -7.75
CA ARG A 100 -8.34 0.91 -6.82
C ARG A 100 -7.94 0.63 -5.37
N LEU A 101 -7.79 -0.64 -4.98
CA LEU A 101 -7.38 -1.04 -3.63
C LEU A 101 -5.94 -0.64 -3.32
N TRP A 102 -5.03 -0.68 -4.30
CA TRP A 102 -3.68 -0.14 -4.14
C TRP A 102 -3.73 1.34 -3.74
N ILE A 103 -4.48 2.17 -4.47
CA ILE A 103 -4.61 3.60 -4.17
C ILE A 103 -5.25 3.84 -2.80
N LEU A 104 -6.33 3.12 -2.47
CA LEU A 104 -7.08 3.34 -1.24
C LEU A 104 -6.36 2.82 0.01
N GLU A 105 -5.78 1.64 -0.07
CA GLU A 105 -5.35 0.89 1.13
C GLU A 105 -3.84 0.83 1.32
N TRP A 106 -3.02 1.01 0.27
CA TRP A 106 -1.57 0.86 0.40
C TRP A 106 -0.96 1.89 1.38
N PRO A 107 0.01 1.49 2.22
CA PRO A 107 0.75 2.43 3.05
C PRO A 107 1.67 3.32 2.20
N GLU A 108 1.32 4.60 2.06
CA GLU A 108 2.08 5.60 1.27
C GLU A 108 3.57 5.72 1.68
N LYS A 109 3.91 5.38 2.92
CA LYS A 109 5.29 5.39 3.45
C LYS A 109 6.12 4.17 3.07
N ASP A 110 5.45 3.14 2.54
CA ASP A 110 6.04 1.86 2.12
C ASP A 110 5.85 1.66 0.61
N VAL A 111 5.79 2.77 -0.14
CA VAL A 111 5.70 2.76 -1.61
C VAL A 111 7.00 2.24 -2.19
N ILE A 112 6.86 1.42 -3.23
CA ILE A 112 7.96 0.82 -3.97
C ILE A 112 8.25 1.68 -5.19
N ALA A 113 9.52 1.85 -5.53
CA ALA A 113 9.93 2.43 -6.82
C ALA A 113 9.31 3.81 -7.13
N CYS A 114 8.97 4.60 -6.11
CA CYS A 114 8.29 5.88 -6.26
C CYS A 114 6.94 5.81 -7.02
N ALA A 115 6.30 4.62 -7.06
CA ALA A 115 5.05 4.37 -7.75
C ALA A 115 3.82 4.74 -6.89
N TRP A 116 3.73 6.03 -6.51
CA TRP A 116 2.60 6.54 -5.72
C TRP A 116 2.14 7.89 -6.24
N PRO A 117 0.89 8.04 -6.71
CA PRO A 117 0.43 9.27 -7.36
C PRO A 117 0.52 10.54 -6.51
N GLY A 118 0.56 10.41 -5.17
CA GLY A 118 0.80 11.55 -4.28
C GLY A 118 2.24 12.07 -4.28
N LEU A 119 3.17 11.40 -4.97
CA LEU A 119 4.54 11.86 -5.15
C LEU A 119 4.64 12.78 -6.37
N PRO A 120 5.47 13.83 -6.31
CA PRO A 120 5.62 14.74 -7.43
C PRO A 120 6.24 14.01 -8.64
N ALA A 121 5.76 14.31 -9.84
CA ALA A 121 6.42 13.92 -11.09
C ALA A 121 7.53 14.91 -11.42
N VAL A 122 8.65 14.82 -10.70
CA VAL A 122 9.84 15.63 -11.00
C VAL A 122 10.73 14.84 -11.95
N TYR A 123 10.95 15.36 -13.14
CA TYR A 123 11.90 14.77 -14.08
C TYR A 123 13.33 15.10 -13.61
N CYS A 124 13.94 14.28 -12.75
CA CYS A 124 15.37 14.42 -12.43
C CYS A 124 16.19 13.45 -13.28
N TRP A 125 17.06 13.96 -14.14
CA TRP A 125 18.04 13.17 -14.92
C TRP A 125 19.19 12.60 -14.06
N GLU A 126 19.08 12.69 -12.73
CA GLU A 126 20.07 12.18 -11.79
C GLU A 126 19.58 10.84 -11.24
N ASP A 127 20.45 9.83 -11.29
CA ASP A 127 20.20 8.50 -10.74
C ASP A 127 19.94 8.62 -9.22
N ALA A 128 18.79 8.12 -8.77
CA ALA A 128 18.42 8.18 -7.35
C ALA A 128 19.29 7.26 -6.47
N ASP A 129 19.77 6.16 -7.06
CA ASP A 129 20.30 5.01 -6.32
C ASP A 129 21.29 4.12 -7.10
N ASP A 130 22.02 4.63 -8.11
CA ASP A 130 22.99 3.86 -8.93
C ASP A 130 22.42 2.59 -9.62
N VAL A 131 21.07 2.44 -9.66
CA VAL A 131 20.36 1.35 -10.38
C VAL A 131 19.36 1.90 -11.42
N GLU A 132 19.70 3.03 -12.05
CA GLU A 132 18.95 3.65 -13.16
C GLU A 132 17.48 4.03 -12.82
N ARG A 133 17.10 4.12 -11.52
CA ARG A 133 15.86 4.79 -11.17
C ARG A 133 16.08 6.30 -11.31
N VAL A 134 15.41 6.86 -12.30
CA VAL A 134 15.25 8.30 -12.46
C VAL A 134 14.63 8.87 -11.18
N ALA A 135 15.41 9.59 -10.38
CA ALA A 135 14.89 10.24 -9.18
C ALA A 135 13.67 11.09 -9.56
N GLY A 136 12.61 11.02 -8.75
CA GLY A 136 11.42 11.84 -8.94
C GLY A 136 10.48 11.48 -10.10
N TYR A 137 10.78 10.48 -10.95
CA TYR A 137 9.88 10.16 -12.06
C TYR A 137 8.77 9.18 -11.66
N ASN A 138 7.71 9.73 -11.09
CA ASN A 138 6.49 9.01 -10.78
C ASN A 138 5.51 9.07 -11.96
N HIS A 139 5.45 8.01 -12.76
CA HIS A 139 4.49 7.88 -13.87
C HIS A 139 3.02 8.06 -13.45
N LEU A 140 2.68 7.76 -12.19
CA LEU A 140 1.33 7.95 -11.65
C LEU A 140 1.07 9.39 -11.18
N GLY A 141 2.13 10.18 -10.96
CA GLY A 141 2.09 11.57 -10.52
C GLY A 141 2.07 12.60 -11.65
N CYS A 142 2.05 12.16 -12.92
CA CYS A 142 1.81 13.05 -14.07
C CYS A 142 0.41 13.68 -14.04
N ILE A 143 -0.50 13.14 -13.23
CA ILE A 143 -1.78 13.74 -12.90
C ILE A 143 -1.57 14.50 -11.59
N GLU A 144 -1.67 15.83 -11.62
CA GLU A 144 -1.42 16.64 -10.43
C GLU A 144 -2.33 16.22 -9.27
N PRO A 145 -1.79 16.02 -8.06
CA PRO A 145 -2.59 15.72 -6.90
C PRO A 145 -3.49 16.94 -6.62
N GLN A 146 -4.80 16.78 -6.77
CA GLN A 146 -5.75 17.84 -6.47
C GLN A 146 -5.89 17.96 -4.95
N VAL A 147 -5.74 19.20 -4.48
CA VAL A 147 -5.77 19.62 -3.07
C VAL A 147 -7.19 19.57 -2.52
#